data_AF-A0A945G304-F1
#
_entry.id   AF-A0A945G304-F1
#
_cell.length_a   1.000
_cell.length_b   1.000
_cell.length_c   1.000
_cell.angle_alpha   90.00
_cell.angle_beta   90.00
_cell.angle_gamma   90.00
#
_symmetry.space_group_name_H-M   'P 1'
#
loop_
_entity.id
_entity.type
_entity.pdbx_description
1 polymer ?
#
loop_
_entity_poly.entity_id
_entity_poly.type
_entity_poly.pdbx_seq_one_letter_code
_entity_poly.pdbx_strand_id
1 'polypeptide(L)' 'MKIQDLLLKYNVVRNTDLWIKLSETIYDDRDVIKSGWDEIEGNKLTELKIQLRYKF' A
#
# COMPACT_ATOMS: atom_id res chain seq x y z
N MET A 1 12.01 -0.96 11.66
CA MET A 1 11.19 -1.20 10.44
C MET A 1 9.76 -1.46 10.87
N LYS A 2 8.84 -0.53 10.61
CA LYS A 2 7.43 -0.70 10.98
C LYS A 2 6.61 -0.70 9.70
N ILE A 3 5.96 -1.83 9.45
CA ILE A 3 5.08 -2.04 8.29
C ILE A 3 3.66 -1.85 8.80
N GLN A 4 2.93 -0.90 8.24
CA GLN A 4 1.52 -0.68 8.52
C GLN A 4 0.71 -1.05 7.28
N ASP A 5 -0.12 -2.07 7.40
CA ASP A 5 -1.04 -2.49 6.35
C ASP A 5 -2.45 -2.06 6.73
N LEU A 6 -3.05 -1.17 5.95
CA LEU A 6 -4.45 -0.81 6.04
C LEU A 6 -5.21 -1.46 4.88
N LEU A 7 -6.09 -2.41 5.20
CA LEU A 7 -6.99 -3.03 4.24
C LEU A 7 -8.40 -2.46 4.42
N LEU A 8 -8.88 -1.72 3.43
CA LEU A 8 -10.27 -1.33 3.30
C LEU A 8 -10.99 -2.33 2.42
N LYS A 9 -12.05 -2.94 2.93
CA LYS A 9 -12.96 -3.78 2.14
C LYS A 9 -14.33 -3.13 2.12
N TYR A 10 -14.83 -2.83 0.93
CA TYR A 10 -16.15 -2.26 0.72
C TYR A 10 -16.98 -3.15 -0.19
N ASN A 11 -18.24 -3.39 0.15
CA ASN A 11 -19.17 -4.13 -0.69
C ASN A 11 -19.99 -3.11 -1.47
N VAL A 12 -19.71 -2.95 -2.75
CA VAL A 12 -20.38 -1.94 -3.60
C VAL A 12 -21.79 -2.42 -3.94
N VAL A 13 -21.92 -3.67 -4.36
CA VAL A 13 -23.21 -4.35 -4.61
C VAL A 13 -23.15 -5.80 -4.13
N ARG A 14 -24.29 -6.49 -4.10
CA ARG A 14 -24.42 -7.91 -3.67
C ARG A 14 -23.43 -8.86 -4.37
N ASN A 15 -22.97 -8.47 -5.56
CA ASN A 15 -22.11 -9.24 -6.46
C ASN A 15 -20.74 -8.59 -6.67
N THR A 16 -20.40 -7.52 -5.94
CA THR A 16 -19.14 -6.78 -6.18
C THR A 16 -18.50 -6.35 -4.87
N ASP A 17 -17.32 -6.89 -4.62
CA ASP A 17 -16.44 -6.48 -3.55
C ASP A 17 -15.34 -5.54 -4.12
N LEU A 18 -15.10 -4.41 -3.46
CA LEU A 18 -13.98 -3.51 -3.71
C LEU A 18 -13.01 -3.57 -2.54
N TRP A 19 -11.75 -3.87 -2.80
CA TRP A 19 -10.70 -4.01 -1.80
C TRP A 19 -9.62 -2.98 -2.12
N ILE A 20 -9.29 -2.15 -1.14
CA ILE A 20 -8.25 -1.14 -1.24
C ILE A 20 -7.26 -1.46 -0.13
N LYS A 21 -6.04 -1.82 -0.50
CA LYS A 21 -4.96 -2.06 0.45
C LYS A 21 -3.94 -0.93 0.32
N LEU A 22 -3.68 -0.25 1.43
CA LEU A 22 -2.62 0.74 1.61
C LEU A 22 -1.56 0.09 2.49
N SER A 23 -0.39 -0.16 1.93
CA SER A 23 0.76 -0.69 2.67
C SER A 23 1.78 0.42 2.79
N GLU A 24 2.00 0.91 4.00
CA GLU A 24 2.97 1.95 4.30
C GLU A 24 4.14 1.33 5.05
N THR A 25 5.33 1.43 4.47
CA THR A 25 6.56 0.97 5.12
C THR A 25 7.35 2.17 5.58
N ILE A 26 7.43 2.35 6.90
CA ILE A 26 8.19 3.42 7.55
C ILE A 26 9.53 2.82 8.02
N TYR A 27 10.61 3.34 7.44
CA TYR A 27 11.97 2.99 7.82
C TYR A 27 12.48 4.02 8.84
N ASP A 28 12.36 3.65 10.12
CA ASP A 28 12.68 4.52 11.27
C ASP A 28 14.20 4.81 11.44
N ASP A 29 15.08 4.02 10.80
CA ASP A 29 16.51 3.98 11.18
C ASP A 29 17.49 4.18 10.01
N ARG A 30 17.02 4.48 8.80
CA ARG A 30 17.89 4.81 7.66
C ARG A 30 17.23 5.83 6.74
N ASP A 31 17.86 6.99 6.66
CA ASP A 31 17.47 8.14 5.82
C ASP A 31 17.57 7.86 4.31
N VAL A 32 18.20 6.75 3.90
CA VAL A 32 18.37 6.39 2.48
C VAL A 32 18.25 4.87 2.30
N ILE A 33 17.24 4.42 1.54
CA ILE A 33 17.00 2.98 1.29
C ILE A 33 17.76 2.44 0.06
N LYS A 34 18.31 3.30 -0.80
CA LYS A 34 19.08 2.87 -1.99
C LYS A 34 20.17 3.86 -2.39
N SER A 35 21.39 3.37 -2.61
CA SER A 35 22.37 4.04 -3.48
C SER A 35 22.12 3.62 -4.93
N GLY A 36 21.64 4.55 -5.75
CA GLY A 36 21.33 4.37 -7.18
C GLY A 36 20.64 5.61 -7.77
N TRP A 37 20.26 5.58 -9.05
CA TRP A 37 19.72 6.71 -9.83
C TRP A 37 18.28 7.16 -9.47
N ASP A 38 17.70 6.59 -8.43
CA ASP A 38 16.29 6.80 -8.03
C ASP A 38 16.27 6.96 -6.51
N GLU A 39 16.93 8.01 -6.03
CA GLU A 39 16.76 8.51 -4.67
C GLU A 39 15.35 9.09 -4.56
N ILE A 40 14.40 8.24 -4.18
CA ILE A 40 13.10 8.69 -3.72
C ILE A 40 13.35 9.29 -2.33
N GLU A 41 13.45 10.62 -2.26
CA GLU A 41 13.46 11.37 -0.99
C GLU A 41 12.19 11.03 -0.21
N GLY A 42 12.33 10.17 0.79
CA GLY A 42 11.21 9.74 1.62
C GLY A 42 11.48 8.40 2.27
N ASN A 43 11.72 8.40 3.58
CA ASN A 43 11.74 7.25 4.47
C ASN A 43 10.41 6.44 4.53
N LYS A 44 9.45 6.75 3.65
CA LYS A 44 8.08 6.28 3.64
C LYS A 44 7.72 5.74 2.26
N LEU A 45 7.82 4.42 2.10
CA LEU A 45 7.35 3.72 0.91
C LEU A 45 5.84 3.46 1.07
N THR A 46 5.02 4.14 0.27
CA THR A 46 3.56 3.96 0.27
C THR A 46 3.16 3.16 -0.97
N GLU A 47 2.66 1.93 -0.76
CA GLU A 47 2.08 1.09 -1.81
C GLU A 47 0.55 1.11 -1.73
N LEU A 48 -0.10 1.49 -2.83
CA LEU A 48 -1.55 1.42 -2.98
C LEU A 48 -1.92 0.28 -3.92
N LYS A 49 -2.74 -0.67 -3.44
CA LYS A 49 -3.30 -1.77 -4.24
C LYS A 49 -4.82 -1.69 -4.23
N ILE A 50 -5.41 -1.67 -5.41
CA ILE A 50 -6.86 -1.64 -5.60
C ILE A 50 -7.26 -2.94 -6.30
N GLN A 51 -8.21 -3.68 -5.74
CA GLN A 51 -8.76 -4.90 -6.31
C GLN A 51 -10.28 -4.79 -6.37
N LEU A 52 -10.84 -5.00 -7.56
CA LEU A 52 -12.28 -5.13 -7.77
C LEU A 52 -12.59 -6.60 -8.04
N ARG A 53 -13.51 -7.19 -7.28
CA ARG A 53 -13.98 -8.56 -7.46
C ARG A 53 -15.46 -8.54 -7.79
N TYR A 54 -15.79 -8.97 -9.00
CA TYR A 54 -17.16 -9.20 -9.44
C TYR A 54 -17.47 -10.70 -9.36
N LYS A 55 -18.61 -11.06 -8.76
CA LYS A 55 -19.12 -12.44 -8.67
C LYS A 55 -20.41 -12.53 -9.48
N PHE A 56 -20.33 -13.17 -10.65
CA PHE A 56 -21.50 -13.51 -11.47
C PHE A 56 -22.34 -14.59 -10.80
#